data_AF-A0A2G2HB44-F1
#
_entry.id   AF-A0A2G2HB44-F1
#
_cell.length_a   1.000
_cell.length_b   1.000
_cell.length_c   1.000
_cell.angle_alpha   90.00
_cell.angle_beta   90.00
_cell.angle_gamma   90.00
#
_symmetry.space_group_name_H-M   'P 1'
#
loop_
_entity.id
_entity.type
_entity.pdbx_description
1 polymer ?
#
loop_
_entity_poly.entity_id
_entity_poly.type
_entity_poly.pdbx_seq_one_letter_code
_entity_poly.pdbx_strand_id
1 'polypeptide(L)'
;MIIKLLGKHSAERIFDTLVDTQKIFVSMRTKFIPRKYQNTQKKSPIYLHVTGRGERKRVHTDVWIDTKKWDCANQCILKPNKEEEDLNLILDNYRSKITNIKTVYRLSEKILTPDLLIKELIE
;
A
#
# COMPACT_ATOMS: atom_id res chain seq x y z
N MET A 1 -28.48 -57.22 -5.64
CA MET A 1 -28.96 -55.82 -5.62
C MET A 1 -28.29 -55.11 -4.44
N ILE A 2 -27.95 -53.82 -4.58
CA ILE A 2 -27.35 -52.88 -3.59
C ILE A 2 -25.80 -52.75 -3.59
N ILE A 3 -25.31 -52.07 -4.64
CA ILE A 3 -24.53 -50.80 -4.69
C ILE A 3 -23.41 -50.52 -3.65
N LYS A 4 -22.20 -50.32 -4.22
CA LYS A 4 -20.99 -49.62 -3.71
C LYS A 4 -21.27 -48.31 -2.96
N LEU A 5 -20.58 -48.09 -1.84
CA LEU A 5 -20.29 -46.74 -1.33
C LEU A 5 -18.78 -46.45 -1.43
N LEU A 6 -18.51 -45.43 -2.24
CA LEU A 6 -17.22 -44.88 -2.63
C LEU A 6 -16.57 -44.12 -1.47
N GLY A 7 -15.34 -44.49 -1.12
CA GLY A 7 -14.43 -43.67 -0.30
C GLY A 7 -13.99 -42.43 -1.06
N LYS A 8 -14.76 -41.33 -0.92
CA LYS A 8 -14.41 -39.99 -1.38
C LYS A 8 -13.61 -39.26 -0.28
N HIS A 9 -12.27 -39.34 -0.24
CA HIS A 9 -11.48 -38.39 0.57
C HIS A 9 -10.09 -38.01 0.00
N SER A 10 -9.72 -38.51 -1.19
CA SER A 10 -8.43 -38.16 -1.82
C SER A 10 -8.44 -36.77 -2.51
N ALA A 11 -9.60 -36.32 -3.01
CA ALA A 11 -9.72 -35.06 -3.74
C ALA A 11 -9.60 -33.80 -2.85
N GLU A 12 -9.88 -33.90 -1.55
CA GLU A 12 -9.84 -32.76 -0.61
C GLU A 12 -8.43 -32.21 -0.41
N ARG A 13 -7.41 -33.06 -0.40
CA ARG A 13 -6.01 -32.64 -0.21
C ARG A 13 -5.42 -31.88 -1.39
N ILE A 14 -5.94 -32.10 -2.60
CA ILE A 14 -5.50 -31.38 -3.80
C ILE A 14 -6.18 -30.00 -3.89
N PHE A 15 -7.42 -29.90 -3.42
CA PHE A 15 -8.15 -28.63 -3.34
C PHE A 15 -7.57 -27.69 -2.27
N ASP A 16 -7.13 -28.22 -1.14
CA ASP A 16 -6.53 -27.43 -0.04
C ASP A 16 -5.28 -26.66 -0.52
N THR A 17 -4.42 -27.30 -1.32
CA THR A 17 -3.20 -26.69 -1.87
C THR A 17 -3.46 -25.69 -3.01
N LEU A 18 -4.52 -25.90 -3.81
CA LEU A 18 -4.93 -25.00 -4.90
C LEU A 18 -5.67 -23.74 -4.40
N VAL A 19 -6.28 -23.81 -3.22
CA VAL A 19 -6.89 -22.65 -2.53
C VAL A 19 -5.84 -21.84 -1.76
N ASP A 20 -4.80 -22.49 -1.25
CA ASP A 20 -3.72 -21.84 -0.48
C ASP A 20 -2.83 -20.90 -1.35
N THR A 21 -2.70 -21.19 -2.65
CA THR A 21 -2.00 -20.33 -3.61
C THR A 21 -2.73 -19.01 -3.93
N GLN A 22 -4.01 -18.86 -3.60
CA GLN A 22 -4.80 -17.68 -3.95
C GLN A 22 -4.49 -16.41 -3.11
N LYS A 23 -3.64 -16.49 -2.07
CA LYS A 23 -3.35 -15.36 -1.16
C LYS A 23 -1.89 -14.93 -1.06
N ILE A 24 -1.00 -15.44 -1.92
CA ILE A 24 0.41 -15.03 -1.92
C ILE A 24 0.54 -13.51 -2.20
N PHE A 25 -0.36 -12.96 -3.01
CA PHE A 25 -0.32 -11.58 -3.48
C PHE A 25 -1.55 -10.78 -3.05
N VAL A 26 -1.66 -10.50 -1.75
CA VAL A 26 -2.70 -9.59 -1.26
C VAL A 26 -2.39 -8.19 -1.77
N SER A 27 -3.35 -7.55 -2.44
CA SER A 27 -3.17 -6.22 -2.99
C SER A 27 -2.95 -5.20 -1.86
N MET A 28 -1.77 -4.58 -1.86
CA MET A 28 -1.44 -3.53 -0.89
C MET A 28 -1.88 -2.17 -1.39
N ARG A 29 -2.71 -1.50 -0.61
CA ARG A 29 -3.20 -0.14 -0.90
C ARG A 29 -2.33 0.89 -0.20
N THR A 30 -1.90 1.90 -0.94
CA THR A 30 -1.14 3.04 -0.44
C THR A 30 -1.91 4.33 -0.69
N LYS A 31 -1.96 5.24 0.30
CA LYS A 31 -2.60 6.55 0.17
C LYS A 31 -1.85 7.62 0.96
N PHE A 32 -1.64 8.78 0.37
CA PHE A 32 -1.22 9.98 1.09
C PHE A 32 -2.43 10.66 1.72
N ILE A 33 -2.37 10.94 3.02
CA ILE A 33 -3.46 11.58 3.75
C ILE A 33 -2.89 12.70 4.64
N PRO A 34 -3.35 13.96 4.48
CA PRO A 34 -3.01 15.03 5.40
C PRO A 34 -3.68 14.80 6.76
N ARG A 35 -2.96 15.10 7.84
CA ARG A 35 -3.51 15.04 9.20
C ARG A 35 -4.28 16.31 9.53
N LYS A 36 -5.15 16.23 10.55
CA LYS A 36 -5.97 17.37 10.99
C LYS A 36 -5.19 18.43 11.77
N TYR A 37 -4.06 18.06 12.38
CA TYR A 37 -3.27 19.00 13.15
C TYR A 37 -2.39 19.86 12.23
N GLN A 38 -2.20 21.10 12.62
CA GLN A 38 -1.43 22.09 11.87
C GLN A 38 -0.22 22.54 12.67
N ASN A 39 0.86 22.87 11.98
CA ASN A 39 2.01 23.53 12.59
C ASN A 39 1.76 25.04 12.76
N THR A 40 2.76 25.76 13.27
CA THR A 40 2.74 27.23 13.44
C THR A 40 2.49 27.99 12.14
N GLN A 41 2.78 27.38 10.99
CA GLN A 41 2.58 27.94 9.66
C GLN A 41 1.23 27.55 9.03
N LYS A 42 0.30 26.97 9.80
CA LYS A 42 -1.00 26.45 9.32
C LYS A 42 -0.89 25.35 8.27
N LYS A 43 0.27 24.69 8.15
CA LYS A 43 0.47 23.53 7.28
C LYS A 43 0.20 22.24 8.04
N SER A 44 -0.39 21.27 7.36
CA SER A 44 -0.67 19.93 7.89
C SER A 44 0.31 18.92 7.30
N PRO A 45 0.81 17.95 8.09
CA PRO A 45 1.72 16.95 7.60
C PRO A 45 0.98 15.85 6.82
N ILE A 46 1.64 15.34 5.79
CA ILE A 46 1.19 14.20 5.00
C ILE A 46 1.74 12.91 5.59
N TYR A 47 0.85 11.93 5.72
CA TYR A 47 1.22 10.56 6.07
C TYR A 47 0.94 9.64 4.90
N LEU A 48 1.88 8.75 4.64
CA LEU A 48 1.67 7.59 3.79
C LEU A 48 1.00 6.50 4.63
N HIS A 49 -0.21 6.14 4.23
CA HIS A 49 -0.91 4.98 4.77
C HIS A 49 -0.68 3.78 3.87
N VAL A 50 -0.14 2.72 4.46
CA VAL A 50 0.05 1.42 3.82
C VAL A 50 -0.94 0.45 4.45
N THR A 51 -1.77 -0.20 3.67
CA THR A 51 -2.78 -1.14 4.17
C THR A 51 -2.74 -2.43 3.36
N GLY A 52 -2.66 -3.57 4.05
CA GLY A 52 -2.61 -4.89 3.47
C GLY A 52 -2.86 -5.96 4.54
N ARG A 53 -3.51 -7.07 4.19
CA ARG A 53 -3.80 -8.20 5.11
C ARG A 53 -4.48 -7.81 6.43
N GLY A 54 -5.36 -6.80 6.41
CA GLY A 54 -6.05 -6.31 7.61
C GLY A 54 -5.20 -5.38 8.48
N GLU A 55 -3.92 -5.22 8.18
CA GLU A 55 -3.02 -4.34 8.89
C GLU A 55 -2.90 -2.98 8.19
N ARG A 56 -2.73 -1.94 9.00
CA ARG A 56 -2.48 -0.59 8.52
C ARG A 56 -1.30 0.03 9.24
N LYS A 57 -0.31 0.45 8.47
CA LYS A 57 0.87 1.16 8.94
C LYS A 57 0.87 2.58 8.38
N ARG A 58 1.47 3.50 9.12
CA ARG A 58 1.50 4.93 8.79
C ARG A 58 2.94 5.42 8.87
N VAL A 59 3.40 6.09 7.82
CA VAL A 59 4.74 6.67 7.75
C VAL A 59 4.58 8.18 7.54
N HIS A 60 5.31 8.97 8.33
CA HIS A 60 5.40 10.41 8.12
C HIS A 60 6.25 10.67 6.87
N THR A 61 5.80 11.50 5.94
CA THR A 61 6.54 11.74 4.68
C THR A 61 7.39 13.01 4.70
N ASP A 62 7.44 13.72 5.83
CA ASP A 62 8.09 15.04 6.01
C ASP A 62 7.55 16.17 5.13
N VAL A 63 6.47 15.90 4.40
CA VAL A 63 5.79 16.89 3.54
C VAL A 63 4.70 17.58 4.34
N TRP A 64 4.73 18.91 4.35
CA TRP A 64 3.75 19.77 5.03
C TRP A 64 3.03 20.65 4.02
N ILE A 65 1.70 20.63 4.03
CA ILE A 65 0.87 21.29 3.02
C ILE A 65 -0.25 22.15 3.61
N ASP A 66 -0.73 23.12 2.84
CA ASP A 66 -2.05 23.71 3.10
C ASP A 66 -3.14 22.73 2.66
N THR A 67 -3.93 22.23 3.61
CA THR A 67 -5.06 21.32 3.36
C THR A 67 -6.08 21.87 2.38
N LYS A 68 -6.20 23.19 2.23
CA LYS A 68 -7.12 23.83 1.27
C LYS A 68 -6.70 23.61 -0.18
N LYS A 69 -5.40 23.41 -0.42
CA LYS A 69 -4.84 23.13 -1.74
C LYS A 69 -4.73 21.64 -2.04
N TRP A 70 -5.11 20.76 -1.12
CA TRP A 70 -4.95 19.32 -1.31
C TRP A 70 -6.02 18.74 -2.23
N ASP A 71 -5.60 18.10 -3.30
CA ASP A 71 -6.45 17.27 -4.13
C ASP A 71 -6.55 15.87 -3.51
N CYS A 72 -7.71 15.55 -2.90
CA CYS A 72 -7.93 14.22 -2.32
C CYS A 72 -7.98 13.09 -3.37
N ALA A 73 -8.38 13.39 -4.61
CA ALA A 73 -8.52 12.40 -5.67
C ALA A 73 -7.14 12.04 -6.24
N ASN A 74 -6.35 13.04 -6.61
CA ASN A 74 -5.03 12.85 -7.19
C ASN A 74 -3.90 12.73 -6.14
N GLN A 75 -4.20 13.09 -4.88
CA GLN A 75 -3.25 13.11 -3.76
C GLN A 75 -2.05 14.02 -4.03
N CYS A 76 -2.30 15.24 -4.53
CA CYS A 76 -1.28 16.24 -4.84
C CYS A 76 -1.74 17.64 -4.42
N ILE A 77 -0.82 18.60 -4.45
CA ILE A 77 -1.10 20.02 -4.20
C ILE A 77 -1.59 20.66 -5.51
N LEU A 78 -2.76 21.30 -5.45
CA LEU A 78 -3.38 22.06 -6.54
C LEU A 78 -2.74 23.44 -6.70
N LYS A 79 -2.51 23.84 -7.95
CA LYS A 79 -1.92 25.13 -8.33
C LYS A 79 -0.68 25.45 -7.47
N PRO A 80 0.31 24.55 -7.44
CA PRO A 80 1.48 24.71 -6.58
C PRO A 80 2.29 25.95 -7.00
N ASN A 81 2.89 26.62 -6.03
CA ASN A 81 4.04 27.49 -6.31
C ASN A 81 5.32 26.65 -6.48
N LYS A 82 6.46 27.29 -6.77
CA LYS A 82 7.73 26.58 -7.00
C LYS A 82 8.12 25.61 -5.87
N GLU A 83 7.97 26.01 -4.61
CA GLU A 83 8.28 25.14 -3.47
C GLU A 83 7.29 23.98 -3.35
N GLU A 84 6.00 24.24 -3.61
CA GLU A 84 4.95 23.22 -3.59
C GLU A 84 5.06 22.24 -4.78
N GLU A 85 5.65 22.65 -5.90
CA GLU A 85 6.02 21.77 -7.02
C GLU A 85 7.05 20.73 -6.56
N ASP A 86 8.09 21.18 -5.84
CA ASP A 86 9.09 20.28 -5.24
C ASP A 86 8.44 19.30 -4.26
N LEU A 87 7.46 19.75 -3.46
CA LEU A 87 6.70 18.85 -2.58
C LEU A 87 5.91 17.78 -3.36
N ASN A 88 5.30 18.15 -4.47
CA ASN A 88 4.62 17.19 -5.35
C ASN A 88 5.61 16.16 -5.93
N LEU A 89 6.80 16.61 -6.37
CA LEU A 89 7.86 15.72 -6.84
C LEU A 89 8.31 14.73 -5.77
N ILE A 90 8.42 15.16 -4.51
CA ILE A 90 8.71 14.26 -3.39
C ILE A 90 7.63 13.18 -3.26
N LEU A 91 6.35 13.54 -3.33
CA LEU A 91 5.25 12.57 -3.28
C LEU A 91 5.28 11.60 -4.48
N ASP A 92 5.64 12.07 -5.66
CA ASP A 92 5.80 11.23 -6.86
C ASP A 92 6.99 10.27 -6.76
N ASN A 93 8.08 10.70 -6.12
CA ASN A 93 9.20 9.81 -5.80
C ASN A 93 8.78 8.70 -4.84
N TYR A 94 7.96 9.00 -3.82
CA TYR A 94 7.37 7.97 -2.96
C TYR A 94 6.51 6.98 -3.77
N ARG A 95 5.64 7.47 -4.67
CA ARG A 95 4.82 6.60 -5.55
C ARG A 95 5.70 5.68 -6.40
N SER A 96 6.75 6.23 -6.98
CA SER A 96 7.69 5.50 -7.84
C SER A 96 8.45 4.43 -7.04
N LYS A 97 8.97 4.77 -5.86
CA LYS A 97 9.65 3.81 -4.97
C LYS A 97 8.72 2.68 -4.53
N ILE A 98 7.49 3.00 -4.11
CA ILE A 98 6.46 2.02 -3.76
C ILE A 98 6.16 1.08 -4.93
N THR A 99 6.03 1.62 -6.13
CA THR A 99 5.77 0.84 -7.35
C THR A 99 6.93 -0.10 -7.64
N ASN A 100 8.17 0.39 -7.55
CA ASN A 100 9.36 -0.43 -7.75
C ASN A 100 9.43 -1.59 -6.75
N ILE A 101 9.25 -1.32 -5.45
CA ILE A 101 9.23 -2.35 -4.40
C ILE A 101 8.17 -3.42 -4.71
N LYS A 102 6.95 -2.99 -5.05
CA LYS A 102 5.87 -3.91 -5.43
C LYS A 102 6.24 -4.77 -6.63
N THR A 103 6.85 -4.17 -7.66
CA THR A 103 7.30 -4.88 -8.86
C THR A 103 8.36 -5.92 -8.53
N VAL A 104 9.39 -5.56 -7.78
CA VAL A 104 10.48 -6.48 -7.39
C VAL A 104 9.93 -7.68 -6.63
N TYR A 105 9.10 -7.46 -5.60
CA TYR A 105 8.53 -8.54 -4.81
C TYR A 105 7.57 -9.41 -5.64
N ARG A 106 6.78 -8.80 -6.53
CA ARG A 106 5.88 -9.51 -7.43
C ARG A 106 6.64 -10.41 -8.41
N LEU A 107 7.69 -9.91 -9.05
CA LEU A 107 8.52 -10.66 -10.00
C LEU A 107 9.37 -11.74 -9.31
N SER A 108 9.70 -11.53 -8.04
CA SER A 108 10.45 -12.51 -7.23
C SER A 108 9.55 -13.56 -6.56
N GLU A 109 8.23 -13.52 -6.81
CA GLU A 109 7.23 -14.36 -6.13
C GLU A 109 7.30 -14.32 -4.60
N LYS A 110 7.78 -13.19 -4.04
CA LYS A 110 7.91 -12.97 -2.60
C LYS A 110 6.66 -12.29 -2.05
N ILE A 111 6.30 -12.67 -0.82
CA ILE A 111 5.23 -12.01 -0.08
C ILE A 111 5.72 -10.63 0.37
N LEU A 112 5.01 -9.59 -0.05
CA LEU A 112 5.20 -8.22 0.46
C LEU A 112 4.17 -7.93 1.56
N THR A 113 4.65 -7.55 2.75
CA THR A 113 3.81 -7.12 3.88
C THR A 113 3.92 -5.60 4.08
N PRO A 114 2.98 -4.95 4.80
CA PRO A 114 3.10 -3.53 5.13
C PRO A 114 4.40 -3.18 5.83
N ASP A 115 4.90 -4.03 6.74
CA ASP A 115 6.16 -3.81 7.45
C ASP A 115 7.37 -3.91 6.51
N LEU A 116 7.41 -4.91 5.62
CA LEU A 116 8.48 -5.03 4.63
C LEU A 116 8.49 -3.84 3.67
N LEU A 117 7.31 -3.41 3.18
CA LEU A 117 7.25 -2.24 2.31
C LEU A 117 7.82 -1.00 3.00
N ILE A 118 7.48 -0.77 4.28
CA ILE A 118 7.98 0.39 5.02
C ILE A 118 9.48 0.30 5.25
N LYS A 119 9.99 -0.89 5.59
CA LYS A 119 11.42 -1.11 5.75
C LYS A 119 12.18 -0.73 4.46
N GLU A 120 11.76 -1.29 3.33
CA GLU A 120 12.35 -1.03 2.00
C GLU A 120 12.16 0.44 1.54
N LEU A 121 11.14 1.12 2.06
CA LEU A 121 10.90 2.53 1.75
C LEU A 121 11.88 3.46 2.48
N ILE A 122 12.35 3.06 3.66
CA ILE A 122 13.25 3.84 4.52
C ILE A 122 14.73 3.51 4.26
N GLU A 123 15.03 2.26 3.90
CA GLU A 123 16.35 1.83 3.39
C GLU A 123 16.70 2.48 2.05
#